data_AF-A0A835BZ25-F1
#
_entry.id   AF-A0A835BZ25-F1
#
_cell.length_a   1.000
_cell.length_b   1.000
_cell.length_c   1.000
_cell.angle_alpha   90.00
_cell.angle_beta   90.00
_cell.angle_gamma   90.00
#
_symmetry.space_group_name_H-M   'P 1'
#
loop_
_entity.id
_entity.type
_entity.pdbx_description
1 polymer ?
#
loop_
_entity_poly.entity_id
_entity_poly.type
_entity_poly.pdbx_seq_one_letter_code
_entity_poly.pdbx_strand_id
1 'polypeptide(L)'
;MAAIAPVPCWPPPPLAPPAAGLLAVASPSASPDPQTLPFVGPGRPPPRPPPPRLPRRGGSPPQQLPRGGEPRIGGPIFVGEIRVLSTVTQFLKDEGAIPSPEDEKRREKVIQELKEIVMQWAKSVAREQSVPQRLATATVLTYGSYTLGAHGPESDIDVLCVGPCIATLQYHFFVVLRQILEGRPEVSGVQTVESAKVPLMRFRFAGIAIDLTYAQLPVIDASKASRFHWHHNLLLFFG
;
A
#
# COMPACT_ATOMS: atom_id res chain seq x y z
N MET A 1 -5.61 6.07 -52.50
CA MET A 1 -4.40 5.50 -53.11
C MET A 1 -3.22 6.41 -52.81
N ALA A 2 -2.39 6.01 -51.86
CA ALA A 2 -1.04 6.52 -51.66
C ALA A 2 -0.23 5.32 -51.13
N ALA A 3 0.75 4.88 -51.91
CA ALA A 3 1.56 3.70 -51.65
C ALA A 3 2.72 4.07 -50.71
N ILE A 4 2.86 3.34 -49.60
CA ILE A 4 4.01 3.42 -48.71
C ILE A 4 4.89 2.21 -49.01
N ALA A 5 6.10 2.47 -49.49
CA ALA A 5 7.11 1.46 -49.80
C ALA A 5 7.72 0.87 -48.51
N PRO A 6 8.15 -0.40 -48.52
CA PRO A 6 8.70 -1.06 -47.33
C PRO A 6 10.14 -0.64 -47.03
N VAL A 7 10.44 -0.52 -45.73
CA VAL A 7 11.75 -0.20 -45.15
C VAL A 7 12.67 -1.44 -45.25
N PRO A 8 13.97 -1.31 -45.63
CA PRO A 8 14.87 -2.46 -45.71
C PRO A 8 15.32 -2.96 -44.33
N CYS A 9 15.15 -4.27 -44.09
CA CYS A 9 15.67 -4.98 -42.92
C CYS A 9 17.17 -5.30 -43.11
N TRP A 10 18.03 -4.86 -42.19
CA TRP A 10 19.43 -5.29 -42.12
C TRP A 10 19.63 -6.27 -40.94
N PRO A 11 20.34 -7.40 -41.11
CA PRO A 11 20.58 -8.34 -40.01
C PRO A 11 21.69 -7.87 -39.05
N PRO A 12 21.61 -8.17 -37.74
CA PRO A 12 22.67 -7.86 -36.78
C PRO A 12 23.90 -8.78 -36.94
N PRO A 13 25.12 -8.31 -36.60
CA PRO A 13 26.33 -9.12 -36.67
C PRO A 13 26.44 -10.15 -35.51
N PRO A 14 27.14 -11.29 -35.71
CA PRO A 14 27.20 -12.39 -34.75
C PRO A 14 28.15 -12.14 -33.55
N LEU A 15 27.77 -12.69 -32.39
CA LEU A 15 28.57 -12.75 -31.14
C LEU A 15 29.79 -13.67 -31.27
N ALA A 16 30.91 -13.28 -30.68
CA ALA A 16 32.12 -14.11 -30.52
C ALA A 16 32.14 -14.88 -29.17
N PRO A 17 32.62 -16.15 -29.13
CA PRO A 17 32.80 -16.94 -27.90
C PRO A 17 34.24 -16.84 -27.32
N PRO A 18 34.51 -17.42 -26.12
CA PRO A 18 35.38 -16.83 -25.09
C PRO A 18 36.84 -17.33 -25.10
N ALA A 19 37.76 -16.52 -24.57
CA ALA A 19 39.14 -16.92 -24.31
C ALA A 19 39.25 -17.60 -22.93
N ALA A 20 39.32 -18.93 -22.93
CA ALA A 20 39.81 -19.74 -21.81
C ALA A 20 41.29 -20.05 -22.06
N GLY A 21 42.18 -19.51 -21.22
CA GLY A 21 43.61 -19.80 -21.24
C GLY A 21 44.00 -20.64 -20.04
N LEU A 22 44.22 -21.95 -20.27
CA LEU A 22 44.94 -22.84 -19.37
C LEU A 22 46.45 -22.55 -19.47
N LEU A 23 47.13 -22.48 -18.32
CA LEU A 23 48.53 -22.88 -18.21
C LEU A 23 48.67 -23.83 -17.02
N ALA A 24 48.96 -25.09 -17.33
CA ALA A 24 49.37 -26.12 -16.41
C ALA A 24 50.90 -26.10 -16.27
N VAL A 25 51.42 -26.14 -15.04
CA VAL A 25 52.80 -26.59 -14.77
C VAL A 25 52.83 -27.43 -13.48
N ALA A 26 53.18 -28.70 -13.72
CA ALA A 26 53.90 -29.70 -12.92
C ALA A 26 53.97 -29.63 -11.38
N SER A 27 53.57 -30.77 -10.77
CA SER A 27 54.06 -31.26 -9.47
C SER A 27 55.53 -31.70 -9.53
N PRO A 28 56.23 -31.76 -8.38
CA PRO A 28 56.54 -33.09 -7.82
C PRO A 28 56.44 -33.17 -6.27
N SER A 29 56.52 -34.42 -5.81
CA SER A 29 56.32 -34.95 -4.46
C SER A 29 57.33 -34.48 -3.39
N ALA A 30 56.86 -34.38 -2.14
CA ALA A 30 57.39 -35.13 -0.97
C ALA A 30 56.77 -34.58 0.34
N SER A 31 56.12 -35.45 1.13
CA SER A 31 55.77 -35.19 2.54
C SER A 31 57.03 -35.26 3.41
N PRO A 32 57.05 -34.59 4.58
CA PRO A 32 56.51 -35.24 5.78
C PRO A 32 55.68 -34.30 6.68
N ASP A 33 54.72 -34.89 7.41
CA ASP A 33 54.09 -34.31 8.60
C ASP A 33 55.16 -33.79 9.59
N PRO A 34 54.92 -32.67 10.30
CA PRO A 34 54.43 -32.89 11.66
C PRO A 34 53.58 -31.76 12.29
N GLN A 35 52.80 -32.20 13.27
CA GLN A 35 52.27 -31.48 14.45
C GLN A 35 50.95 -30.71 14.31
N THR A 36 49.92 -31.35 14.82
CA THR A 36 48.64 -30.79 15.27
C THR A 36 48.88 -29.59 16.18
N LEU A 37 48.74 -28.38 15.64
CA LEU A 37 48.60 -27.17 16.44
C LEU A 37 47.23 -27.19 17.14
N PRO A 38 47.13 -26.88 18.44
CA PRO A 38 45.85 -26.81 19.12
C PRO A 38 45.05 -25.66 18.51
N PHE A 39 43.83 -25.97 18.06
CA PHE A 39 42.86 -24.97 17.64
C PHE A 39 42.49 -24.10 18.85
N VAL A 40 43.14 -22.94 18.96
CA VAL A 40 42.67 -21.86 19.83
C VAL A 40 41.45 -21.28 19.14
N GLY A 41 40.27 -21.83 19.46
CA GLY A 41 39.01 -21.23 19.09
C GLY A 41 38.94 -19.80 19.63
N PRO A 42 38.19 -18.88 18.97
CA PRO A 42 38.07 -17.52 19.45
C PRO A 42 37.52 -17.55 20.88
N GLY A 43 38.26 -16.93 21.80
CA GLY A 43 37.91 -16.88 23.21
C GLY A 43 36.47 -16.42 23.39
N ARG A 44 35.73 -17.16 24.22
CA ARG A 44 34.35 -16.83 24.58
C ARG A 44 34.31 -15.37 25.06
N PRO A 45 33.45 -14.49 24.50
CA PRO A 45 33.38 -13.12 24.96
C PRO A 45 33.02 -13.09 26.45
N PRO A 46 33.54 -12.13 27.22
CA PRO A 46 33.27 -12.03 28.64
C PRO A 46 31.75 -11.90 28.89
N PRO A 47 31.24 -12.40 30.04
CA PRO A 47 29.84 -12.24 30.37
C PRO A 47 29.49 -10.74 30.41
N ARG A 48 28.40 -10.38 29.72
CA ARG A 48 27.91 -8.99 29.73
C ARG A 48 27.65 -8.55 31.17
N PRO A 49 27.99 -7.30 31.54
CA PRO A 49 27.62 -6.78 32.86
C PRO A 49 26.09 -6.81 33.01
N PRO A 50 25.57 -7.04 34.23
CA PRO A 50 24.14 -6.98 34.46
C PRO A 50 23.64 -5.56 34.12
N PRO A 51 22.45 -5.42 33.52
CA PRO A 51 21.91 -4.10 33.23
C PRO A 51 21.78 -3.28 34.52
N PRO A 52 21.92 -1.94 34.44
CA PRO A 52 21.66 -1.08 35.58
C PRO A 52 20.28 -1.43 36.15
N ARG A 53 20.21 -1.64 37.46
CA ARG A 53 18.91 -1.81 38.13
C ARG A 53 18.16 -0.50 37.99
N LEU A 54 17.28 -0.43 36.99
CA LEU A 54 16.29 0.62 36.90
C LEU A 54 15.51 0.63 38.21
N PRO A 55 15.22 1.81 38.78
CA PRO A 55 14.32 1.89 39.93
C PRO A 55 13.05 1.11 39.58
N ARG A 56 12.57 0.28 40.51
CA ARG A 56 11.25 -0.35 40.40
C ARG A 56 10.23 0.77 40.19
N ARG A 57 9.91 1.06 38.93
CA ARG A 57 8.82 1.95 38.55
C ARG A 57 7.57 1.17 38.89
N GLY A 58 7.00 1.48 40.06
CA GLY A 58 5.68 1.01 40.45
C GLY A 58 4.75 1.20 39.26
N GLY A 59 3.96 0.16 38.96
CA GLY A 59 2.98 0.19 37.89
C GLY A 59 2.09 1.41 38.07
N SER A 60 2.29 2.40 37.20
CA SER A 60 1.28 3.41 36.95
C SER A 60 0.27 2.71 36.03
N PRO A 61 -1.03 2.67 36.37
CA PRO A 61 -2.03 2.28 35.39
C PRO A 61 -1.93 3.22 34.17
N PRO A 62 -2.42 2.80 32.99
CA PRO A 62 -2.36 3.63 31.79
C PRO A 62 -2.84 5.03 32.12
N GLN A 63 -2.05 6.05 31.77
CA GLN A 63 -2.49 7.43 31.90
C GLN A 63 -3.77 7.60 31.10
N GLN A 64 -4.89 7.60 31.81
CA GLN A 64 -6.14 8.11 31.29
C GLN A 64 -5.88 9.57 30.95
N LEU A 65 -6.26 9.97 29.73
CA LEU A 65 -6.44 11.36 29.34
C LEU A 65 -7.09 12.09 30.53
N PRO A 66 -6.58 13.27 30.96
CA PRO A 66 -7.05 13.92 32.18
C PRO A 66 -8.57 13.91 32.19
N ARG A 67 -9.14 13.23 33.19
CA ARG A 67 -10.57 13.33 33.52
C ARG A 67 -10.81 14.79 33.88
N GLY A 68 -11.09 15.60 32.86
CA GLY A 68 -11.89 16.81 33.03
C GLY A 68 -13.14 16.36 33.77
N GLY A 69 -13.44 17.00 34.89
CA GLY A 69 -14.58 16.64 35.72
C GLY A 69 -15.82 16.47 34.85
N GLU A 70 -16.57 15.39 35.09
CA GLU A 70 -17.84 15.20 34.39
C GLU A 70 -18.68 16.47 34.55
N PRO A 71 -19.12 17.11 33.46
CA PRO A 71 -20.07 18.20 33.57
C PRO A 71 -21.31 17.62 34.23
N ARG A 72 -21.77 18.26 35.31
CA ARG A 72 -23.02 17.92 35.98
C ARG A 72 -24.13 17.83 34.92
N ILE A 73 -24.59 16.62 34.65
CA ILE A 73 -25.65 16.32 33.70
C ILE A 73 -26.94 16.93 34.27
N GLY A 74 -27.44 18.01 33.66
CA GLY A 74 -28.76 18.57 33.98
C GLY A 74 -28.89 20.09 34.10
N GLY A 75 -28.02 20.89 33.47
CA GLY A 75 -28.14 22.36 33.45
C GLY A 75 -28.61 22.95 32.11
N PRO A 76 -29.14 24.20 32.08
CA PRO A 76 -29.63 24.92 30.88
C PRO A 76 -28.58 25.14 29.77
N ILE A 77 -27.32 24.77 30.03
CA ILE A 77 -26.23 24.73 29.04
C ILE A 77 -26.57 23.80 27.87
N PHE A 78 -27.25 22.66 28.14
CA PHE A 78 -27.57 21.67 27.11
C PHE A 78 -28.53 22.23 26.03
N VAL A 79 -29.48 23.10 26.41
CA VAL A 79 -30.45 23.68 25.46
C VAL A 79 -29.80 24.76 24.61
N GLY A 80 -28.92 25.57 25.20
CA GLY A 80 -28.11 26.56 24.46
C GLY A 80 -27.16 25.88 23.48
N GLU A 81 -26.52 24.80 23.90
CA GLU A 81 -25.59 24.00 23.08
C GLU A 81 -26.32 23.29 21.93
N ILE A 82 -27.52 22.73 22.14
CA ILE A 82 -28.36 22.18 21.07
C ILE A 82 -28.78 23.27 20.06
N ARG A 83 -29.11 24.47 20.53
CA ARG A 83 -29.51 25.58 19.67
C ARG A 83 -28.35 26.12 18.83
N VAL A 84 -27.15 26.20 19.42
CA VAL A 84 -25.93 26.58 18.70
C VAL A 84 -25.55 25.49 17.71
N LEU A 85 -25.61 24.21 18.10
CA LEU A 85 -25.30 23.08 17.22
C LEU A 85 -26.25 23.02 16.01
N SER A 86 -27.55 23.23 16.23
CA SER A 86 -28.52 23.30 15.13
C SER A 86 -28.28 24.49 14.20
N THR A 87 -27.88 25.66 14.74
CA THR A 87 -27.54 26.84 13.95
C THR A 87 -26.28 26.61 13.10
N VAL A 88 -25.23 26.03 13.68
CA VAL A 88 -24.00 25.68 12.95
C VAL A 88 -24.27 24.63 11.88
N THR A 89 -25.08 23.62 12.19
CA THR A 89 -25.45 22.59 11.22
C THR A 89 -26.27 23.16 10.07
N GLN A 90 -27.19 24.10 10.35
CA GLN A 90 -27.94 24.80 9.30
C GLN A 90 -27.00 25.64 8.44
N PHE A 91 -26.12 26.44 9.05
CA PHE A 91 -25.13 27.22 8.31
C PHE A 91 -24.25 26.35 7.41
N LEU A 92 -23.74 25.22 7.91
CA LEU A 92 -22.96 24.28 7.11
C LEU A 92 -23.77 23.64 5.96
N LYS A 93 -25.07 23.42 6.15
CA LYS A 93 -25.95 22.95 5.07
C LYS A 93 -26.21 24.03 4.04
N ASP A 94 -26.45 25.26 4.48
CA ASP A 94 -26.72 26.42 3.62
C ASP A 94 -25.50 26.76 2.75
N GLU A 95 -24.29 26.62 3.31
CA GLU A 95 -23.02 26.73 2.58
C GLU A 95 -22.71 25.48 1.71
N GLY A 96 -23.57 24.47 1.71
CA GLY A 96 -23.36 23.23 0.94
C GLY A 96 -22.15 22.42 1.40
N ALA A 97 -21.69 22.60 2.65
CA ALA A 97 -20.51 21.92 3.17
C ALA A 97 -20.78 20.46 3.57
N ILE A 98 -22.04 20.06 3.70
CA ILE A 98 -22.44 18.70 4.08
C ILE A 98 -22.92 17.93 2.83
N PRO A 99 -22.32 16.77 2.51
CA PRO A 99 -22.79 15.89 1.44
C PRO A 99 -24.25 15.45 1.61
N SER A 100 -24.98 15.28 0.50
CA SER A 100 -26.32 14.69 0.54
C SER A 100 -26.24 13.17 0.74
N PRO A 101 -27.28 12.53 1.31
CA PRO A 101 -27.33 11.08 1.46
C PRO A 101 -27.29 10.34 0.10
N GLU A 102 -27.77 10.96 -0.97
CA GLU A 102 -27.64 10.42 -2.33
C GLU A 102 -26.17 10.40 -2.80
N ASP A 103 -25.40 11.42 -2.46
CA ASP A 103 -23.96 11.47 -2.79
C ASP A 103 -23.16 10.44 -1.99
N GLU A 104 -23.46 10.26 -0.70
CA GLU A 104 -22.86 9.19 0.12
C GLU A 104 -23.12 7.81 -0.51
N LYS A 105 -24.37 7.54 -0.91
CA LYS A 105 -24.73 6.28 -1.58
C LYS A 105 -23.99 6.08 -2.91
N ARG A 106 -23.79 7.15 -3.68
CA ARG A 106 -22.99 7.10 -4.92
C ARG A 106 -21.53 6.77 -4.62
N ARG A 107 -20.93 7.39 -3.60
CA ARG A 107 -19.54 7.15 -3.18
C ARG A 107 -19.36 5.71 -2.69
N GLU A 108 -20.28 5.18 -1.89
CA GLU A 108 -20.27 3.79 -1.45
C GLU A 108 -20.34 2.82 -2.64
N LYS A 109 -21.23 3.08 -3.60
CA LYS A 109 -21.35 2.28 -4.82
C LYS A 109 -20.04 2.27 -5.62
N VAL A 110 -19.41 3.43 -5.81
CA VAL A 110 -18.12 3.55 -6.51
C VAL A 110 -17.02 2.75 -5.81
N ILE A 111 -16.95 2.79 -4.47
CA ILE A 111 -15.97 2.00 -3.71
C ILE A 111 -16.20 0.50 -3.90
N GLN A 112 -17.46 0.06 -3.89
CA GLN A 112 -17.81 -1.34 -4.08
C GLN A 112 -17.48 -1.83 -5.49
N GLU A 113 -17.78 -1.05 -6.52
CA GLU A 113 -17.41 -1.38 -7.91
C GLU A 113 -15.88 -1.38 -8.10
N LEU A 114 -15.17 -0.43 -7.51
CA LEU A 114 -13.72 -0.39 -7.54
C LEU A 114 -13.11 -1.63 -6.87
N LYS A 115 -13.70 -2.11 -5.77
CA LYS A 115 -13.30 -3.36 -5.10
C LYS A 115 -13.43 -4.56 -6.04
N GLU A 116 -14.48 -4.62 -6.83
CA GLU A 116 -14.69 -5.68 -7.81
C GLU A 116 -13.67 -5.60 -8.95
N ILE A 117 -13.38 -4.40 -9.44
CA ILE A 117 -12.35 -4.16 -10.46
C ILE A 117 -10.98 -4.64 -9.99
N VAL A 118 -10.53 -4.24 -8.79
CA VAL A 118 -9.20 -4.66 -8.30
C VAL A 118 -9.15 -6.18 -8.03
N MET A 119 -10.26 -6.79 -7.64
CA MET A 119 -10.35 -8.24 -7.48
C MET A 119 -10.18 -8.97 -8.82
N GLN A 120 -10.82 -8.46 -9.88
CA GLN A 120 -10.67 -9.00 -11.23
C GLN A 120 -9.26 -8.79 -11.79
N TRP A 121 -8.67 -7.63 -11.50
CA TRP A 121 -7.27 -7.34 -11.82
C TRP A 121 -6.33 -8.35 -11.17
N ALA A 122 -6.46 -8.62 -9.86
CA ALA A 122 -5.62 -9.60 -9.16
C ALA A 122 -5.69 -11.01 -9.78
N LYS A 123 -6.88 -11.43 -10.22
CA LYS A 123 -7.06 -12.70 -10.96
C LYS A 123 -6.37 -12.69 -12.31
N SER A 124 -6.38 -11.55 -13.00
CA SER A 124 -5.70 -11.36 -14.29
C SER A 124 -4.18 -11.45 -14.12
N VAL A 125 -3.64 -10.79 -13.09
CA VAL A 125 -2.22 -10.90 -12.71
C VAL A 125 -1.85 -12.35 -12.37
N ALA A 126 -2.68 -13.05 -11.61
CA ALA A 126 -2.42 -14.45 -11.27
C ALA A 126 -2.35 -15.35 -12.51
N ARG A 127 -3.23 -15.12 -13.50
CA ARG A 127 -3.21 -15.85 -14.76
C ARG A 127 -1.90 -15.63 -15.52
N GLU A 128 -1.42 -14.38 -15.57
CA GLU A 128 -0.14 -14.04 -16.22
C GLU A 128 1.05 -14.72 -15.52
N GLN A 129 1.04 -14.70 -14.19
CA GLN A 129 2.10 -15.27 -13.35
C GLN A 129 1.97 -16.79 -13.15
N SER A 130 1.09 -17.47 -13.90
CA SER A 130 0.84 -18.92 -13.79
C SER A 130 0.42 -19.40 -12.38
N VAL A 131 -0.20 -18.51 -11.59
CA VAL A 131 -0.77 -18.80 -10.27
C VAL A 131 -2.27 -19.09 -10.41
N PRO A 132 -2.83 -20.08 -9.67
CA PRO A 132 -4.26 -20.31 -9.68
C PRO A 132 -5.06 -19.06 -9.27
N GLN A 133 -5.90 -18.54 -10.17
CA GLN A 133 -6.68 -17.30 -9.97
C GLN A 133 -7.51 -17.29 -8.68
N ARG A 134 -7.97 -18.46 -8.22
CA ARG A 134 -8.74 -18.61 -6.98
C ARG A 134 -7.97 -18.19 -5.71
N LEU A 135 -6.65 -18.15 -5.77
CA LEU A 135 -5.80 -17.82 -4.63
C LEU A 135 -5.48 -16.34 -4.55
N ALA A 136 -5.40 -15.67 -5.70
CA ALA A 136 -5.02 -14.27 -5.78
C ALA A 136 -6.22 -13.37 -5.52
N THR A 137 -6.10 -12.52 -4.49
CA THR A 137 -7.13 -11.56 -4.14
C THR A 137 -6.51 -10.18 -3.96
N ALA A 138 -7.33 -9.14 -4.16
CA ALA A 138 -6.99 -7.76 -3.86
C ALA A 138 -8.21 -7.07 -3.25
N THR A 139 -8.00 -6.01 -2.49
CA THR A 139 -9.09 -5.19 -1.94
C THR A 139 -8.71 -3.72 -1.98
N VAL A 140 -9.70 -2.86 -1.83
CA VAL A 140 -9.50 -1.45 -1.55
C VAL A 140 -9.85 -1.13 -0.10
N LEU A 141 -9.19 -0.12 0.45
CA LEU A 141 -9.47 0.46 1.76
C LEU A 141 -9.53 1.98 1.58
N THR A 142 -10.50 2.65 2.18
CA THR A 142 -10.56 4.11 2.16
C THR A 142 -9.75 4.69 3.30
N TYR A 143 -9.09 5.82 3.07
CA TYR A 143 -8.46 6.62 4.13
C TYR A 143 -8.82 8.10 3.94
N GLY A 144 -8.17 9.00 4.68
CA GLY A 144 -8.38 10.43 4.52
C GLY A 144 -9.71 10.95 5.05
N SER A 145 -10.14 12.10 4.51
CA SER A 145 -11.32 12.86 4.97
C SER A 145 -12.62 12.08 4.81
N TYR A 146 -12.72 11.26 3.75
CA TYR A 146 -13.89 10.42 3.49
C TYR A 146 -14.14 9.44 4.64
N THR A 147 -13.12 8.67 5.04
CA THR A 147 -13.22 7.70 6.15
C THR A 147 -13.49 8.37 7.50
N LEU A 148 -13.04 9.61 7.70
CA LEU A 148 -13.27 10.37 8.93
C LEU A 148 -14.64 11.07 8.97
N GLY A 149 -15.42 11.04 7.89
CA GLY A 149 -16.70 11.75 7.80
C GLY A 149 -16.56 13.28 7.72
N ALA A 150 -15.35 13.79 7.45
CA ALA A 150 -15.05 15.21 7.36
C ALA A 150 -14.86 15.68 5.90
N HIS A 151 -15.57 15.04 4.97
CA HIS A 151 -15.47 15.30 3.53
C HIS A 151 -16.64 16.18 3.05
N GLY A 152 -16.37 17.05 2.08
CA GLY A 152 -17.38 17.86 1.41
C GLY A 152 -17.90 17.20 0.13
N PRO A 153 -18.92 17.80 -0.53
CA PRO A 153 -19.52 17.24 -1.75
C PRO A 153 -18.53 17.05 -2.91
N GLU A 154 -17.55 17.95 -3.05
CA GLU A 154 -16.53 17.93 -4.11
C GLU A 154 -15.22 17.26 -3.68
N SER A 155 -15.15 16.74 -2.44
CA SER A 155 -13.94 16.06 -1.95
C SER A 155 -13.69 14.77 -2.73
N ASP A 156 -12.41 14.48 -2.95
CA ASP A 156 -11.92 13.22 -3.47
C ASP A 156 -12.07 12.07 -2.48
N ILE A 157 -12.02 10.84 -3.00
CA ILE A 157 -11.91 9.63 -2.19
C ILE A 157 -10.47 9.14 -2.27
N ASP A 158 -9.78 9.22 -1.14
CA ASP A 158 -8.49 8.58 -0.92
C ASP A 158 -8.68 7.06 -0.76
N VAL A 159 -8.09 6.27 -1.65
CA VAL A 159 -8.23 4.82 -1.69
C VAL A 159 -6.87 4.13 -1.74
N LEU A 160 -6.65 3.15 -0.87
CA LEU A 160 -5.50 2.26 -0.89
C LEU A 160 -5.88 0.93 -1.52
N CYS A 161 -5.30 0.62 -2.68
CA CYS A 161 -5.36 -0.72 -3.27
C CYS A 161 -4.33 -1.62 -2.57
N VAL A 162 -4.81 -2.73 -2.01
CA VAL A 162 -3.98 -3.74 -1.38
C VAL A 162 -3.96 -4.98 -2.25
N GLY A 163 -2.80 -5.26 -2.85
CA GLY A 163 -2.62 -6.34 -3.82
C GLY A 163 -1.68 -7.45 -3.35
N PRO A 164 -1.62 -8.56 -4.10
CA PRO A 164 -0.79 -9.71 -3.76
C PRO A 164 0.69 -9.51 -4.12
N CYS A 165 1.57 -10.32 -3.55
CA CYS A 165 3.03 -10.25 -3.77
C CYS A 165 3.47 -10.46 -5.23
N ILE A 166 2.59 -11.04 -6.05
CA ILE A 166 2.82 -11.24 -7.49
C ILE A 166 2.49 -10.00 -8.34
N ALA A 167 1.82 -9.00 -7.77
CA ALA A 167 1.41 -7.78 -8.48
C ALA A 167 2.37 -6.63 -8.15
N THR A 168 3.28 -6.34 -9.07
CA THR A 168 4.25 -5.23 -8.95
C THR A 168 3.62 -3.86 -9.20
N LEU A 169 4.12 -2.83 -8.52
CA LEU A 169 3.69 -1.43 -8.70
C LEU A 169 3.90 -0.95 -10.15
N GLN A 170 5.11 -1.14 -10.67
CA GLN A 170 5.53 -0.55 -11.95
C GLN A 170 4.76 -1.09 -13.15
N TYR A 171 4.52 -2.40 -13.19
CA TYR A 171 3.88 -3.04 -14.33
C TYR A 171 2.40 -3.35 -14.04
N HIS A 172 2.11 -4.14 -13.01
CA HIS A 172 0.75 -4.60 -12.79
C HIS A 172 -0.19 -3.47 -12.34
N PHE A 173 0.26 -2.55 -11.47
CA PHE A 173 -0.57 -1.43 -11.02
C PHE A 173 -0.63 -0.29 -12.05
N PHE A 174 0.52 0.25 -12.50
CA PHE A 174 0.51 1.40 -13.42
C PHE A 174 0.19 1.08 -14.88
N VAL A 175 0.36 -0.17 -15.33
CA VAL A 175 0.04 -0.57 -16.71
C VAL A 175 -1.23 -1.39 -16.74
N VAL A 176 -1.26 -2.55 -16.08
CA VAL A 176 -2.38 -3.50 -16.23
C VAL A 176 -3.66 -2.97 -15.57
N LEU A 177 -3.62 -2.51 -14.32
CA LEU A 177 -4.80 -1.96 -13.66
C LEU A 177 -5.27 -0.66 -14.33
N ARG A 178 -4.33 0.21 -14.74
CA ARG A 178 -4.65 1.41 -15.52
C ARG A 178 -5.46 1.07 -16.77
N GLN A 179 -5.02 0.09 -17.57
CA GLN A 179 -5.74 -0.32 -18.79
C GLN A 179 -7.15 -0.87 -18.47
N ILE A 180 -7.28 -1.64 -17.39
CA ILE A 180 -8.59 -2.14 -16.93
C ILE A 180 -9.51 -0.97 -16.54
N LEU A 181 -8.98 0.04 -15.85
CA LEU A 181 -9.73 1.25 -15.46
C LEU A 181 -10.13 2.07 -16.70
N GLU A 182 -9.22 2.32 -17.64
CA GLU A 182 -9.51 3.05 -18.89
C GLU A 182 -10.52 2.33 -19.79
N GLY A 183 -10.64 1.01 -19.67
CA GLY A 183 -11.65 0.23 -20.38
C GLY A 183 -13.08 0.33 -19.83
N ARG A 184 -13.28 1.01 -18.70
CA ARG A 184 -14.61 1.19 -18.07
C ARG A 184 -15.25 2.49 -18.53
N PRO A 185 -16.51 2.48 -19.03
CA PRO A 185 -17.17 3.70 -19.51
C PRO A 185 -17.46 4.69 -18.37
N GLU A 186 -17.51 4.22 -17.12
CA GLU A 186 -17.74 5.07 -15.95
C GLU A 186 -16.48 5.80 -15.48
N VAL A 187 -15.29 5.40 -15.98
CA VAL A 187 -13.99 5.93 -15.57
C VAL A 187 -13.49 6.91 -16.62
N SER A 188 -12.95 8.05 -16.16
CA SER A 188 -12.39 9.08 -17.04
C SER A 188 -11.17 9.75 -16.42
N GLY A 189 -10.32 10.32 -17.28
CA GLY A 189 -9.20 11.16 -16.85
C GLY A 189 -8.13 10.44 -16.03
N VAL A 190 -7.81 9.18 -16.37
CA VAL A 190 -6.81 8.38 -15.65
C VAL A 190 -5.40 8.95 -15.85
N GLN A 191 -4.75 9.33 -14.75
CA GLN A 191 -3.40 9.89 -14.70
C GLN A 191 -2.56 9.12 -13.67
N THR A 192 -1.32 8.80 -14.02
CA THR A 192 -0.36 8.13 -13.13
C THR A 192 0.63 9.15 -12.60
N VAL A 193 0.90 9.13 -11.29
CA VAL A 193 1.89 10.01 -10.63
C VAL A 193 2.92 9.12 -9.95
N GLU A 194 3.98 8.80 -10.68
CA GLU A 194 5.02 7.85 -10.23
C GLU A 194 6.15 8.53 -9.45
N SER A 195 6.40 9.82 -9.70
CA SER A 195 7.50 10.58 -9.10
C SER A 195 7.20 11.10 -7.70
N ALA A 196 6.00 10.86 -7.17
CA ALA A 196 5.63 11.27 -5.82
C ALA A 196 6.25 10.35 -4.76
N LYS A 197 6.37 10.86 -3.52
CA LYS A 197 6.81 10.04 -2.38
C LYS A 197 5.94 8.80 -2.20
N VAL A 198 4.63 8.94 -2.45
CA VAL A 198 3.68 7.83 -2.50
C VAL A 198 3.09 7.80 -3.91
N PRO A 199 3.51 6.86 -4.76
CA PRO A 199 2.99 6.74 -6.12
C PRO A 199 1.49 6.42 -6.14
N LEU A 200 0.75 7.06 -7.05
CA LEU A 200 -0.71 6.92 -7.11
C LEU A 200 -1.27 7.10 -8.53
N MET A 201 -2.51 6.67 -8.72
CA MET A 201 -3.33 6.97 -9.89
C MET A 201 -4.47 7.91 -9.52
N ARG A 202 -4.68 8.96 -10.31
CA ARG A 202 -5.82 9.87 -10.18
C ARG A 202 -6.80 9.64 -11.32
N PHE A 203 -8.09 9.57 -11.02
CA PHE A 203 -9.13 9.47 -12.03
C PHE A 203 -10.47 9.91 -11.49
N ARG A 204 -11.46 10.03 -12.38
CA ARG A 204 -12.87 10.21 -12.01
C ARG A 204 -13.62 8.92 -12.28
N PHE A 205 -14.40 8.45 -11.32
CA PHE A 205 -15.28 7.28 -11.45
C PHE A 205 -16.72 7.74 -11.18
N ALA A 206 -17.59 7.64 -12.18
CA ALA A 206 -18.97 8.11 -12.12
C ALA A 206 -19.09 9.57 -11.65
N GLY A 207 -18.13 10.40 -12.08
CA GLY A 207 -18.00 11.82 -11.72
C GLY A 207 -17.21 12.11 -10.45
N ILE A 208 -16.98 11.12 -9.58
CA ILE A 208 -16.29 11.29 -8.28
C ILE A 208 -14.78 11.18 -8.48
N ALA A 209 -14.02 12.14 -7.93
CA ALA A 209 -12.56 12.10 -7.96
C ALA A 209 -12.00 11.03 -7.00
N ILE A 210 -11.04 10.23 -7.47
CA ILE A 210 -10.38 9.17 -6.71
C ILE A 210 -8.87 9.32 -6.83
N ASP A 211 -8.20 9.31 -5.68
CA ASP A 211 -6.76 9.17 -5.54
C ASP A 211 -6.46 7.74 -5.06
N LEU A 212 -5.97 6.89 -5.97
CA LEU A 212 -5.72 5.47 -5.74
C LEU A 212 -4.23 5.20 -5.53
N THR A 213 -3.84 4.86 -4.31
CA THR A 213 -2.50 4.40 -3.94
C THR A 213 -2.40 2.88 -3.97
N TYR A 214 -1.18 2.34 -3.92
CA TYR A 214 -0.94 0.89 -3.94
C TYR A 214 -0.02 0.43 -2.81
N ALA A 215 -0.41 -0.67 -2.16
CA ALA A 215 0.44 -1.45 -1.27
C ALA A 215 0.46 -2.92 -1.70
N GLN A 216 1.67 -3.44 -1.90
CA GLN A 216 1.88 -4.86 -2.16
C GLN A 216 2.06 -5.59 -0.82
N LEU A 217 1.27 -6.64 -0.58
CA LEU A 217 1.46 -7.49 0.60
C LEU A 217 2.33 -8.71 0.25
N PRO A 218 3.10 -9.25 1.21
CA PRO A 218 3.88 -10.47 1.03
C PRO A 218 3.01 -11.75 1.09
N VAL A 219 1.80 -11.70 0.53
CA VAL A 219 0.83 -12.81 0.48
C VAL A 219 0.17 -12.86 -0.89
N ILE A 220 -0.35 -14.03 -1.28
CA ILE A 220 -1.16 -14.19 -2.50
C ILE A 220 -2.62 -13.79 -2.24
N ASP A 221 -3.13 -14.05 -1.04
CA ASP A 221 -4.49 -13.70 -0.64
C ASP A 221 -4.49 -12.38 0.16
N ALA A 222 -4.56 -11.25 -0.53
CA ALA A 222 -4.56 -9.92 0.09
C ALA A 222 -5.92 -9.53 0.71
N SER A 223 -7.00 -10.29 0.46
CA SER A 223 -8.32 -10.04 1.08
C SER A 223 -8.29 -10.15 2.61
N LYS A 224 -7.35 -10.94 3.15
CA LYS A 224 -7.10 -11.06 4.59
C LYS A 224 -6.55 -9.79 5.22
N ALA A 225 -6.08 -8.83 4.41
CA ALA A 225 -5.67 -7.52 4.88
C ALA A 225 -6.77 -6.87 5.74
N SER A 226 -8.05 -6.99 5.35
CA SER A 226 -9.16 -6.39 6.10
C SER A 226 -9.34 -6.93 7.52
N ARG A 227 -8.74 -8.08 7.88
CA ARG A 227 -8.77 -8.67 9.23
C ARG A 227 -7.61 -8.26 10.11
N PHE A 228 -6.56 -7.65 9.56
CA PHE A 228 -5.54 -7.04 10.41
C PHE A 228 -6.21 -5.90 11.17
N HIS A 229 -6.11 -5.90 12.51
CA HIS A 229 -6.58 -4.78 13.31
C HIS A 229 -5.77 -3.54 12.92
N TRP A 230 -6.33 -2.73 12.03
CA TRP A 230 -5.73 -1.54 11.41
C TRP A 230 -5.47 -0.39 12.39
N HIS A 231 -5.48 -0.62 13.70
CA HIS A 231 -5.37 0.43 14.71
C HIS A 231 -3.95 0.94 14.98
N HIS A 232 -2.87 0.33 14.45
CA HIS A 232 -1.53 0.74 14.88
C HIS A 232 -0.40 0.85 13.83
N ASN A 233 -0.57 0.44 12.56
CA ASN A 233 0.60 0.41 11.64
C ASN A 233 0.26 0.67 10.16
N LEU A 234 -0.26 1.87 9.85
CA LEU A 234 -0.22 2.38 8.47
C LEU A 234 1.18 2.88 8.08
N LEU A 235 2.04 3.20 9.06
CA LEU A 235 3.37 3.76 8.80
C LEU A 235 4.40 2.72 8.29
N LEU A 236 4.17 1.42 8.46
CA LEU A 236 5.12 0.40 8.00
C LEU A 236 5.01 0.07 6.51
N PHE A 237 3.92 0.48 5.85
CA PHE A 237 3.74 0.22 4.41
C PHE A 237 4.16 1.40 3.52
N PHE A 238 4.42 2.57 4.11
CA PHE A 238 4.86 3.79 3.39
C PHE A 238 6.27 4.24 3.80
N GLY A 239 7.06 3.36 4.43
CA GLY A 239 8.42 3.61 4.92
C GLY A 239 9.49 2.92 4.08
#